data_AF-A0A1F9V938-F1
#
_entry.id   AF-A0A1F9V938-F1
#
_cell.length_a   1.000
_cell.length_b   1.000
_cell.length_c   1.000
_cell.angle_alpha   90.00
_cell.angle_beta   90.00
_cell.angle_gamma   90.00
#
_symmetry.space_group_name_H-M   'P 1'
#
loop_
_entity.id
_entity.type
_entity.pdbx_description
1 polymer ?
#
loop_
_entity_poly.entity_id
_entity_poly.type
_entity_poly.pdbx_seq_one_letter_code
_entity_poly.pdbx_strand_id
1 'polypeptide(L)'
;MDWKIKIIELLKKFWQEFSYYFSDEEDPNEPIYDPAHFASMIILVIFIIGILFWLLWTLLVFEGGIFKKIIPSLEVAFTSKTLQDFGWLGYPYEMGIFSGFIGNGAALILTIAFVVGIWWVFKDLPKLKEREENKKNGI
;
A
#
# COMPACT_ATOMS: atom_id res chain seq x y z
N MET A 1 26.12 -3.44 -36.61
CA MET A 1 24.77 -3.97 -36.92
C MET A 1 24.38 -5.17 -36.04
N ASP A 2 25.22 -5.57 -35.07
CA ASP A 2 25.14 -6.85 -34.34
C ASP A 2 24.36 -6.79 -33.00
N TRP A 3 24.24 -5.60 -32.40
CA TRP A 3 23.63 -5.43 -31.07
C TRP A 3 22.11 -5.66 -31.04
N LYS A 4 21.41 -5.32 -32.14
CA LYS A 4 19.96 -5.53 -32.27
C LYS A 4 19.60 -7.03 -32.31
N ILE A 5 20.44 -7.84 -32.95
CA ILE A 5 20.24 -9.28 -33.06
C ILE A 5 20.40 -9.94 -31.68
N LYS A 6 21.45 -9.57 -30.94
CA LYS A 6 21.66 -10.03 -29.56
C LYS A 6 20.51 -9.67 -28.61
N ILE A 7 19.96 -8.46 -28.74
CA ILE A 7 18.78 -8.04 -27.94
C ILE A 7 17.56 -8.90 -28.26
N ILE A 8 17.31 -9.19 -29.54
CA ILE A 8 16.16 -10.02 -29.95
C ILE A 8 16.31 -11.46 -29.43
N GLU A 9 17.52 -12.03 -29.48
CA GLU A 9 17.77 -13.36 -28.92
C GLU A 9 17.60 -13.41 -27.39
N LEU A 10 18.11 -12.40 -26.68
CA LEU A 10 17.90 -12.25 -25.23
C LEU A 10 16.42 -12.14 -24.87
N LEU A 11 15.65 -11.33 -25.61
CA LEU A 11 14.21 -11.18 -25.42
C LEU A 11 13.46 -12.49 -25.70
N LYS A 12 13.84 -13.23 -26.75
CA LYS A 12 13.23 -14.53 -27.05
C LYS A 12 13.51 -15.56 -25.96
N LYS A 13 14.76 -15.64 -25.48
CA LYS A 13 15.14 -16.57 -24.41
C LYS A 13 14.42 -16.23 -23.11
N PHE A 14 14.40 -14.95 -22.75
CA PHE A 14 13.63 -14.46 -21.60
C PHE A 14 12.14 -14.76 -21.75
N TRP A 15 11.55 -14.53 -22.93
CA TRP A 15 10.14 -14.83 -23.17
C TRP A 15 9.82 -16.32 -23.10
N GLN A 16 10.71 -17.18 -23.61
CA GLN A 16 10.57 -18.63 -23.50
C GLN A 16 10.63 -19.10 -22.04
N GLU A 17 11.64 -18.67 -21.28
CA GLU A 17 11.74 -18.98 -19.84
C GLU A 17 10.54 -18.40 -19.07
N PHE A 18 10.11 -17.18 -19.38
CA PHE A 18 8.93 -16.57 -18.77
C PHE A 18 7.67 -17.38 -19.08
N SER A 19 7.45 -17.77 -20.34
CA SER A 19 6.30 -18.58 -20.74
C SER A 19 6.31 -19.99 -20.15
N TYR A 20 7.49 -20.55 -19.85
CA TYR A 20 7.64 -21.85 -19.20
C TYR A 20 7.08 -21.83 -17.77
N TYR A 21 7.21 -20.72 -17.04
CA TYR A 21 6.52 -20.57 -15.75
C TYR A 21 4.98 -20.56 -15.86
N PHE A 22 4.44 -20.41 -17.07
CA PHE A 22 3.01 -20.49 -17.35
C PHE A 22 2.63 -21.76 -18.14
N SER A 23 3.58 -22.63 -18.48
CA SER A 23 3.26 -23.91 -19.11
C SER A 23 2.95 -24.94 -18.04
N ASP A 24 1.69 -25.34 -17.97
CA ASP A 24 1.17 -26.41 -17.12
C ASP A 24 1.77 -27.78 -17.53
N GLU A 25 3.04 -28.05 -17.22
CA GLU A 25 3.48 -29.43 -17.08
C GLU A 25 2.92 -29.95 -15.75
N GLU A 26 1.84 -30.73 -15.83
CA GLU A 26 1.17 -31.35 -14.68
C GLU A 26 2.07 -32.44 -14.05
N ASP A 27 2.97 -32.06 -13.12
CA ASP A 27 3.57 -33.03 -12.19
C ASP A 27 2.56 -33.33 -11.06
N PRO A 28 2.12 -34.60 -10.90
CA PRO A 28 1.16 -35.00 -9.88
C PRO A 28 1.59 -34.78 -8.43
N ASN A 29 2.88 -34.55 -8.17
CA ASN A 29 3.43 -34.33 -6.82
C ASN A 29 3.63 -32.85 -6.47
N GLU A 30 3.35 -31.94 -7.41
CA GLU A 30 3.52 -30.51 -7.18
C GLU A 30 2.21 -29.88 -6.65
N PRO A 31 2.30 -28.89 -5.73
CA PRO A 31 1.13 -28.11 -5.36
C PRO A 31 0.59 -27.42 -6.62
N ILE A 32 -0.67 -27.68 -6.97
CA ILE A 32 -1.35 -27.15 -8.15
C ILE A 32 -1.15 -25.63 -8.22
N TYR A 33 -0.31 -25.19 -9.17
CA TYR A 33 -0.14 -23.80 -9.50
C TYR A 33 -1.36 -23.36 -10.32
N ASP A 34 -2.12 -22.39 -9.81
CA ASP A 34 -3.18 -21.74 -10.58
C ASP A 34 -2.66 -20.40 -11.12
N PRO A 35 -2.37 -20.29 -12.42
CA PRO A 35 -1.88 -19.05 -13.03
C PRO A 35 -2.81 -17.85 -12.78
N ALA A 36 -4.13 -18.09 -12.70
CA ALA A 36 -5.10 -17.04 -12.40
C ALA A 36 -4.95 -16.56 -10.95
N HIS A 37 -4.73 -17.49 -10.02
CA HIS A 37 -4.43 -17.13 -8.62
C HIS A 37 -3.16 -16.29 -8.53
N PHE A 38 -2.07 -16.70 -9.19
CA PHE A 38 -0.82 -15.94 -9.19
C PHE A 38 -0.97 -14.53 -9.77
N ALA A 39 -1.63 -14.41 -10.93
CA ALA A 39 -1.91 -13.12 -11.56
C ALA A 39 -2.76 -12.23 -10.65
N SER A 40 -3.79 -12.79 -9.99
CA SER A 40 -4.65 -12.06 -9.06
C SER A 40 -3.86 -11.51 -7.86
N MET A 41 -2.90 -12.29 -7.34
CA MET A 41 -2.05 -11.86 -6.23
C MET A 41 -1.14 -10.70 -6.63
N ILE A 42 -0.54 -10.74 -7.83
CA ILE A 42 0.27 -9.62 -8.35
C ILE A 42 -0.56 -8.35 -8.44
N ILE A 43 -1.75 -8.44 -9.04
CA ILE A 43 -2.66 -7.29 -9.20
C ILE A 43 -3.05 -6.72 -7.84
N LEU A 44 -3.43 -7.60 -6.90
CA LEU A 44 -3.80 -7.20 -5.54
C LEU A 44 -2.64 -6.49 -4.82
N VAL A 45 -1.42 -7.00 -4.93
CA VAL A 45 -0.23 -6.38 -4.32
C VAL A 45 0.03 -4.99 -4.91
N ILE A 46 0.01 -4.86 -6.24
CA ILE A 46 0.21 -3.57 -6.91
C ILE A 46 -0.87 -2.56 -6.48
N PHE A 47 -2.12 -3.02 -6.42
CA PHE A 47 -3.24 -2.20 -6.00
C PHE A 47 -3.09 -1.70 -4.55
N ILE A 48 -2.72 -2.59 -3.63
CA ILE A 48 -2.44 -2.25 -2.22
C ILE A 48 -1.30 -1.25 -2.11
N ILE A 49 -0.20 -1.46 -2.84
CA ILE A 49 0.94 -0.52 -2.87
C ILE A 49 0.48 0.84 -3.39
N GLY A 50 -0.35 0.88 -4.44
CA GLY A 50 -0.90 2.12 -4.99
C GLY A 50 -1.74 2.88 -3.97
N ILE A 51 -2.64 2.20 -3.25
CA ILE A 51 -3.42 2.80 -2.17
C ILE A 51 -2.50 3.38 -1.08
N LEU A 52 -1.55 2.57 -0.60
CA LEU A 52 -0.60 3.01 0.43
C LEU A 52 0.22 4.21 -0.03
N PHE A 53 0.70 4.20 -1.27
CA PHE A 53 1.46 5.31 -1.84
C PHE A 53 0.63 6.60 -1.80
N TRP A 54 -0.60 6.58 -2.31
CA TRP A 54 -1.44 7.78 -2.33
C TRP A 54 -1.83 8.24 -0.93
N LEU A 55 -2.18 7.33 -0.02
CA LEU A 55 -2.51 7.68 1.36
C LEU A 55 -1.32 8.30 2.08
N LEU A 56 -0.15 7.68 2.02
CA LEU A 56 1.05 8.19 2.69
C LEU A 56 1.58 9.46 2.03
N TRP A 57 1.52 9.57 0.70
CA TRP A 57 1.92 10.80 0.00
C TRP A 57 0.99 11.96 0.38
N THR A 58 -0.33 11.74 0.39
CA THR A 58 -1.28 12.76 0.83
C THR A 58 -1.13 13.08 2.31
N LEU A 59 -0.78 12.12 3.16
CA LEU A 59 -0.58 12.37 4.59
C LEU A 59 0.73 13.13 4.88
N LEU A 60 1.82 12.77 4.21
CA LEU A 60 3.18 13.17 4.58
C LEU A 60 3.77 14.27 3.68
N VAL A 61 3.31 14.40 2.42
CA VAL A 61 3.92 15.27 1.41
C VAL A 61 2.97 16.36 0.93
N PHE A 62 1.72 16.01 0.63
CA PHE A 62 0.73 16.94 0.08
C PHE A 62 0.57 18.19 0.96
N GLU A 63 0.76 19.36 0.33
CA GLU A 63 0.71 20.68 0.95
C GLU A 63 1.54 20.78 2.24
N GLY A 64 2.75 20.22 2.19
CA GLY A 64 3.70 20.22 3.30
C GLY A 64 3.50 19.13 4.34
N GLY A 65 2.48 18.29 4.18
CA GLY A 65 2.22 17.13 5.03
C GLY A 65 1.70 17.47 6.43
N ILE A 66 1.40 16.42 7.19
CA ILE A 66 0.85 16.54 8.55
C ILE A 66 1.90 17.05 9.56
N PHE A 67 3.18 16.66 9.41
CA PHE A 67 4.20 16.99 10.41
C PHE A 67 4.41 18.50 10.58
N LYS A 68 4.33 19.28 9.49
CA LYS A 68 4.43 20.74 9.55
C LYS A 68 3.24 21.39 10.26
N LYS A 69 2.12 20.68 10.39
CA LYS A 69 0.88 21.17 11.00
C LYS A 69 0.77 20.81 12.48
N ILE A 70 1.51 19.80 12.96
CA ILE A 70 1.42 19.32 14.34
C ILE A 70 1.78 20.43 15.33
N ILE A 71 2.98 21.02 15.23
CA ILE A 71 3.44 22.03 16.19
C ILE A 71 2.51 23.27 16.18
N PRO A 72 2.19 23.89 15.02
CA PRO A 72 1.22 24.98 14.97
C PRO A 72 -0.14 24.62 15.56
N SER A 73 -0.65 23.41 15.31
CA SER A 73 -1.93 22.97 15.89
C SER A 73 -1.86 22.91 17.42
N LEU A 74 -0.75 22.40 17.97
CA LEU A 74 -0.54 22.35 19.42
C LEU A 74 -0.37 23.76 20.01
N GLU A 75 0.34 24.66 19.33
CA GLU A 75 0.47 26.05 19.77
C GLU A 75 -0.88 26.75 19.79
N VAL A 76 -1.73 26.56 18.78
CA VAL A 76 -3.10 27.11 18.78
C VAL A 76 -3.96 26.48 19.87
N ALA A 77 -3.80 25.18 20.15
CA ALA A 77 -4.61 24.49 21.14
C ALA A 77 -4.23 24.80 22.60
N PHE A 78 -2.94 25.00 22.88
CA PHE A 78 -2.40 25.09 24.24
C PHE A 78 -1.80 26.45 24.60
N THR A 79 -1.68 27.38 23.66
CA THR A 79 -1.13 28.72 23.91
C THR A 79 -2.11 29.80 23.49
N SER A 80 -1.71 31.07 23.60
CA SER A 80 -2.50 32.21 23.13
C SER A 80 -2.39 32.47 21.62
N LYS A 81 -1.67 31.62 20.88
CA LYS A 81 -1.55 31.72 19.42
C LYS A 81 -2.89 31.39 18.74
N THR A 82 -3.15 32.10 17.65
CA THR A 82 -4.35 31.94 16.83
C THR A 82 -3.98 31.36 15.47
N LEU A 83 -4.97 30.88 14.71
CA LEU A 83 -4.74 30.41 13.33
C LEU A 83 -4.16 31.52 12.42
N GLN A 84 -4.52 32.78 12.67
CA GLN A 84 -4.03 33.94 11.91
C GLN A 84 -2.52 34.15 12.07
N ASP A 85 -1.95 33.81 13.24
CA ASP A 85 -0.50 33.88 13.49
C ASP A 85 0.30 32.93 12.57
N PHE A 86 -0.37 31.94 11.97
CA PHE A 86 0.21 30.99 11.02
C PHE A 86 -0.27 31.21 9.58
N GLY A 87 -0.82 32.38 9.28
CA GLY A 87 -1.24 32.78 7.94
C GLY A 87 -2.62 32.28 7.51
N TRP A 88 -3.47 31.85 8.45
CA TRP A 88 -4.85 31.51 8.15
C TRP A 88 -5.71 32.78 8.06
N LEU A 89 -6.14 33.14 6.86
CA LEU A 89 -7.01 34.28 6.59
C LEU A 89 -8.42 33.86 6.15
N GLY A 90 -8.58 32.62 5.65
CA GLY A 90 -9.89 32.06 5.37
C GLY A 90 -9.85 30.76 4.56
N TYR A 91 -10.88 29.94 4.72
CA TYR A 91 -11.11 28.76 3.88
C TYR A 91 -11.94 29.17 2.64
N PRO A 92 -11.60 28.73 1.41
CA PRO A 92 -10.55 27.77 1.04
C PRO A 92 -9.25 28.39 0.49
N TYR A 93 -9.15 29.72 0.38
CA TYR A 93 -8.09 30.33 -0.44
C TYR A 93 -6.78 30.63 0.30
N GLU A 94 -6.83 30.96 1.58
CA GLU A 94 -5.64 31.37 2.36
C GLU A 94 -5.65 30.71 3.73
N MET A 95 -5.23 29.45 3.76
CA MET A 95 -5.13 28.64 4.98
C MET A 95 -3.73 28.62 5.62
N GLY A 96 -2.76 29.35 5.02
CA GLY A 96 -1.39 29.42 5.50
C GLY A 96 -0.74 28.04 5.65
N ILE A 97 -0.10 27.79 6.80
CA ILE A 97 0.57 26.50 7.08
C ILE A 97 -0.39 25.31 7.12
N PHE A 98 -1.68 25.56 7.33
CA PHE A 98 -2.70 24.53 7.42
C PHE A 98 -3.33 24.19 6.06
N SER A 99 -2.78 24.70 4.96
CA SER A 99 -3.23 24.30 3.62
C SER A 99 -3.24 22.77 3.52
N GLY A 100 -4.39 22.23 3.09
CA GLY A 100 -4.53 20.80 2.82
C GLY A 100 -4.75 19.96 4.07
N PHE A 101 -5.03 20.58 5.22
CA PHE A 101 -5.30 19.85 6.48
C PHE A 101 -6.46 18.86 6.36
N ILE A 102 -7.50 19.17 5.57
CA ILE A 102 -8.61 18.24 5.29
C ILE A 102 -8.09 17.00 4.57
N GLY A 103 -7.25 17.19 3.54
CA GLY A 103 -6.64 16.10 2.79
C GLY A 103 -5.73 15.24 3.66
N ASN A 104 -4.83 15.87 4.43
CA ASN A 104 -3.96 15.14 5.36
C ASN A 104 -4.79 14.39 6.43
N GLY A 105 -5.84 15.01 6.97
CA GLY A 105 -6.73 14.41 7.95
C GLY A 105 -7.53 13.22 7.41
N ALA A 106 -8.10 13.35 6.21
CA ALA A 106 -8.79 12.25 5.54
C ALA A 106 -7.83 11.08 5.25
N ALA A 107 -6.62 11.38 4.76
CA ALA A 107 -5.59 10.38 4.53
C ALA A 107 -5.16 9.67 5.81
N LEU A 108 -5.05 10.38 6.94
CA LEU A 108 -4.74 9.78 8.24
C LEU A 108 -5.80 8.76 8.65
N ILE A 109 -7.09 9.16 8.59
CA ILE A 109 -8.22 8.30 8.96
C ILE A 109 -8.25 7.05 8.07
N LEU A 110 -8.13 7.22 6.76
CA LEU A 110 -8.12 6.11 5.81
C LEU A 110 -6.91 5.19 5.99
N THR A 111 -5.73 5.75 6.30
CA THR A 111 -4.53 4.96 6.61
C THR A 111 -4.74 4.10 7.85
N ILE A 112 -5.28 4.67 8.93
CA ILE A 112 -5.59 3.93 10.15
C ILE A 112 -6.62 2.84 9.86
N ALA A 113 -7.71 3.18 9.16
CA ALA A 113 -8.75 2.21 8.80
C ALA A 113 -8.19 1.07 7.95
N PHE A 114 -7.28 1.36 7.01
CA PHE A 114 -6.62 0.37 6.16
C PHE A 114 -5.74 -0.58 6.98
N VAL A 115 -4.88 -0.06 7.86
CA VAL A 115 -4.02 -0.86 8.74
C VAL A 115 -4.84 -1.72 9.70
N VAL A 116 -5.89 -1.16 10.30
CA VAL A 116 -6.81 -1.90 11.18
C VAL A 116 -7.55 -2.97 10.40
N GLY A 117 -7.98 -2.68 9.17
CA GLY A 117 -8.62 -3.65 8.27
C GLY A 117 -7.72 -4.84 7.97
N ILE A 118 -6.45 -4.60 7.62
CA ILE A 118 -5.46 -5.66 7.44
C ILE A 118 -5.30 -6.45 8.74
N TRP A 119 -5.05 -5.80 9.86
CA TRP A 119 -4.90 -6.49 11.14
C TRP A 119 -6.11 -7.36 11.46
N TRP A 120 -7.32 -6.87 11.22
CA TRP A 120 -8.55 -7.61 11.45
C TRP A 120 -8.70 -8.86 10.58
N VAL A 121 -8.25 -8.81 9.31
CA VAL A 121 -8.20 -9.99 8.43
C VAL A 121 -7.17 -11.01 8.93
N PHE A 122 -6.02 -10.54 9.40
CA PHE A 122 -4.89 -11.44 9.73
C PHE A 122 -4.87 -11.94 11.19
N LYS A 123 -5.60 -11.31 12.12
CA LYS A 123 -5.52 -11.63 13.56
C LYS A 123 -5.91 -13.09 13.90
N ASP A 124 -6.78 -13.72 13.12
CA ASP A 124 -7.31 -15.06 13.42
C ASP A 124 -6.62 -16.19 12.63
N LEU A 125 -5.74 -15.85 11.67
CA LEU A 125 -4.95 -16.84 10.91
C LEU A 125 -4.15 -17.81 11.79
N PRO A 126 -3.49 -17.37 12.89
CA PRO A 126 -2.76 -18.30 13.76
C PRO A 126 -3.65 -19.40 14.36
N LYS A 127 -4.87 -19.02 14.78
CA LYS A 127 -5.83 -19.95 15.38
C LYS A 127 -6.39 -20.94 14.37
N LEU A 128 -6.54 -20.53 13.11
CA LEU A 128 -6.97 -21.41 12.03
C LEU A 128 -5.91 -22.47 11.74
N LYS A 129 -4.63 -22.07 11.67
CA LYS A 129 -3.51 -23.01 11.49
C LYS A 129 -3.44 -24.05 12.61
N GLU A 130 -3.56 -23.61 13.87
CA GLU A 130 -3.55 -24.51 15.04
C GLU A 130 -4.71 -25.53 14.99
N ARG A 131 -5.92 -25.11 14.59
CA ARG A 131 -7.07 -26.01 14.43
C ARG A 131 -6.86 -27.04 13.31
N GLU A 132 -6.22 -26.65 12.22
CA GLU A 132 -5.92 -27.57 11.12
C GLU A 132 -4.83 -28.58 11.50
N GLU A 133 -3.79 -28.15 12.22
CA GLU A 133 -2.75 -29.04 12.74
C GLU A 133 -3.31 -30.04 13.76
N ASN A 134 -4.14 -29.60 14.70
CA ASN A 134 -4.79 -30.50 15.67
C ASN A 134 -5.69 -31.54 14.98
N LYS A 135 -6.46 -31.13 13.96
CA LYS A 135 -7.24 -32.06 13.13
C LYS A 135 -6.36 -33.09 12.40
N LYS A 136 -5.21 -32.69 11.87
CA LYS A 136 -4.26 -33.62 11.23
C LYS A 136 -3.62 -34.59 12.22
N ASN A 137 -3.40 -34.15 13.46
CA ASN A 137 -2.80 -34.95 14.53
C ASN A 137 -3.83 -35.82 15.29
N GLY A 138 -5.12 -35.77 14.93
CA GLY A 138 -6.17 -36.58 15.55
C GLY A 138 -6.50 -36.18 16.99
N ILE A 139 -6.25 -34.91 17.36
CA ILE A 139 -6.60 -34.31 18.66
C ILE A 139 -7.94 -33.59 18.55
#